data_AF-A0A603RM09-F1
#
_entry.id   AF-A0A603RM09-F1
#
_cell.length_a   1.000
_cell.length_b   1.000
_cell.length_c   1.000
_cell.angle_alpha   90.00
_cell.angle_beta   90.00
_cell.angle_gamma   90.00
#
_symmetry.space_group_name_H-M   'P 1'
#
loop_
_entity.id
_entity.type
_entity.pdbx_description
1 polymer ?
#
loop_
_entity_poly.entity_id
_entity_poly.type
_entity_poly.pdbx_seq_one_letter_code
_entity_poly.pdbx_strand_id
1 'polypeptide(L)' 'MMVLILSRNKITPEAVIDPVAQNLEAAGHWRRASTRWLLVMGDFECTEAQREWLLLRRNYCLAQISSPGASKAGY' A
#
# COMPACT_ATOMS: atom_id res chain seq x y z
N MET A 1 -2.13 14.88 14.33
CA MET A 1 -1.62 13.51 14.56
C MET A 1 -2.75 12.53 14.26
N MET A 2 -2.86 12.05 13.02
CA MET A 2 -3.91 11.09 12.63
C MET A 2 -3.32 9.69 12.61
N VAL A 3 -3.45 8.99 13.74
CA VAL A 3 -3.22 7.56 13.85
C VAL A 3 -4.46 6.90 13.25
N LEU A 4 -4.44 6.59 11.95
CA LEU A 4 -5.47 5.74 11.34
C LEU A 4 -5.26 4.31 11.84
N ILE A 5 -5.86 4.02 12.99
CA ILE A 5 -6.15 2.65 13.41
C ILE A 5 -7.10 2.10 12.35
N LEU A 6 -6.55 1.33 11.41
CA LEU A 6 -7.33 0.49 10.50
C LEU A 6 -8.03 -0.57 11.36
N SER A 7 -9.22 -0.21 11.82
CA SER A 7 -10.12 -1.09 12.56
C SER A 7 -10.48 -2.29 11.69
N ARG A 8 -10.43 -3.45 12.33
CA ARG A 8 -10.54 -4.80 11.78
C ARG A 8 -11.82 -4.98 10.96
N ASN A 9 -11.65 -5.64 9.81
CA ASN A 9 -12.61 -6.57 9.22
C ASN A 9 -13.84 -6.02 8.49
N LYS A 10 -13.63 -5.12 7.52
CA LYS A 10 -14.47 -5.07 6.32
C LYS A 10 -13.53 -5.02 5.12
N ILE A 11 -13.38 -6.14 4.43
CA ILE A 11 -12.81 -6.14 3.08
C ILE A 11 -13.76 -5.26 2.28
N THR A 12 -13.38 -4.02 2.05
CA THR A 12 -14.11 -3.17 1.13
C THR A 12 -14.12 -3.89 -0.22
N PRO A 13 -15.28 -4.02 -0.91
CA PRO A 13 -15.36 -4.78 -2.15
C PRO A 13 -14.39 -4.29 -3.25
N GLU A 14 -13.89 -3.07 -3.11
CA GLU A 14 -12.89 -2.42 -3.97
C GLU A 14 -11.42 -2.69 -3.57
N ALA A 15 -11.14 -3.34 -2.43
CA ALA A 15 -9.77 -3.62 -2.00
C ALA A 15 -9.10 -4.67 -2.89
N VAL A 16 -7.94 -4.31 -3.44
CA VAL A 16 -7.14 -5.20 -4.29
C VAL A 16 -6.16 -6.00 -3.42
N ILE A 17 -6.12 -7.31 -3.63
CA ILE A 17 -5.26 -8.23 -2.89
C ILE A 17 -4.08 -8.63 -3.78
N ASP A 18 -2.87 -8.20 -3.41
CA ASP A 18 -1.61 -8.71 -3.96
C ASP A 18 -0.70 -9.14 -2.81
N PRO A 19 -0.47 -10.46 -2.62
CA PRO A 19 0.31 -10.97 -1.50
C PRO A 19 1.75 -10.42 -1.47
N VAL A 20 2.33 -10.15 -2.65
CA VAL A 20 3.70 -9.62 -2.74
C VAL A 20 3.75 -8.18 -2.22
N ALA A 21 2.84 -7.31 -2.65
CA ALA A 21 2.76 -5.93 -2.19
C ALA A 21 2.48 -5.86 -0.68
N GLN A 22 1.54 -6.67 -0.19
CA GLN A 22 1.19 -6.72 1.23
C GLN A 22 2.36 -7.20 2.09
N ASN A 23 3.12 -8.22 1.66
CA ASN A 23 4.32 -8.67 2.36
C ASN A 23 5.42 -7.59 2.37
N LEU A 24 5.57 -6.84 1.27
CA LEU A 24 6.53 -5.72 1.22
C LEU A 24 6.13 -4.57 2.15
N GLU A 25 4.83 -4.26 2.26
CA GLU A 25 4.32 -3.29 3.24
C GLU A 25 4.57 -3.75 4.68
N ALA A 26 4.25 -5.01 4.99
CA ALA A 26 4.47 -5.59 6.31
C ALA A 26 5.96 -5.59 6.71
N ALA A 27 6.86 -5.80 5.75
CA ALA A 27 8.30 -5.73 5.96
C ALA A 27 8.84 -4.28 6.04
N GLY A 28 8.04 -3.26 5.73
CA GLY A 28 8.46 -1.86 5.67
C GLY A 28 9.28 -1.51 4.41
N HIS A 29 9.23 -2.34 3.37
CA HIS A 29 9.87 -2.09 2.09
C HIS A 29 9.02 -1.17 1.20
N TRP A 30 8.70 0.02 1.71
CA TRP A 30 7.72 0.95 1.15
C TRP A 30 7.93 1.31 -0.33
N ARG A 31 9.19 1.53 -0.75
CA ARG A 31 9.53 1.81 -2.15
C ARG A 31 9.16 0.64 -3.07
N ARG A 32 9.50 -0.57 -2.66
CA ARG A 32 9.21 -1.79 -3.44
C ARG A 32 7.72 -2.10 -3.45
N ALA A 33 7.04 -1.92 -2.32
CA ALA A 33 5.58 -2.05 -2.23
C ALA A 33 4.86 -1.08 -3.19
N SER A 34 5.28 0.19 -3.21
CA SER A 34 4.74 1.22 -4.11
C SER A 34 4.87 0.83 -5.59
N THR A 35 6.03 0.32 -6.00
CA THR A 35 6.23 -0.19 -7.37
C THR A 35 5.35 -1.39 -7.67
N ARG A 36 5.20 -2.33 -6.72
CA ARG A 36 4.35 -3.51 -6.92
C ARG A 36 2.88 -3.13 -7.10
N TRP A 37 2.34 -2.19 -6.32
CA TRP A 37 0.97 -1.68 -6.50
C TRP A 37 0.76 -1.02 -7.86
N LEU A 38 1.76 -0.32 -8.40
CA LEU A 38 1.69 0.25 -9.74
C LEU A 38 1.63 -0.83 -10.83
N LEU A 39 2.38 -1.92 -10.67
CA LEU A 39 2.32 -3.06 -11.59
C LEU A 39 0.96 -3.74 -11.56
N VAL A 40 0.39 -3.97 -10.37
CA VAL A 40 -0.95 -4.57 -10.22
C VAL A 40 -2.01 -3.75 -10.93
N MET A 41 -1.90 -2.41 -10.90
CA MET A 41 -2.81 -1.52 -11.61
C MET A 41 -2.73 -1.64 -13.14
N GLY A 42 -1.57 -2.05 -13.68
CA GLY A 42 -1.34 -2.20 -15.12
C GLY A 42 -1.56 -3.63 -15.65
N ASP A 43 -1.53 -4.63 -14.79
CA ASP A 43 -1.61 -6.05 -15.16
C ASP A 43 -3.06 -6.59 -15.18
N PHE A 44 -3.99 -5.91 -14.49
CA PHE A 44 -5.39 -6.32 -14.36
C PHE A 44 -6.36 -5.24 -14.87
N GLU A 45 -7.48 -5.69 -15.46
CA GLU A 45 -8.65 -4.85 -15.75
C GLU A 45 -9.31 -4.40 -14.43
N CYS A 46 -8.69 -3.42 -13.77
CA CYS A 46 -9.21 -2.84 -12.54
C CYS A 46 -10.46 -2.00 -12.82
N THR A 47 -11.51 -2.21 -12.04
CA THR A 47 -12.63 -1.26 -11.97
C THR A 47 -12.12 0.12 -11.51
N GLU A 48 -12.89 1.17 -11.77
CA GLU A 48 -12.52 2.53 -11.34
C GLU A 48 -12.30 2.62 -9.82
N ALA A 49 -13.15 1.96 -9.02
CA ALA A 49 -13.02 1.90 -7.57
C ALA A 49 -11.72 1.18 -7.13
N GLN A 50 -11.36 0.07 -7.79
CA GLN A 50 -10.10 -0.62 -7.51
C GLN A 50 -8.88 0.21 -7.89
N ARG A 51 -8.96 0.95 -9.00
CA ARG A 51 -7.90 1.87 -9.44
C ARG A 51 -7.71 3.00 -8.43
N GLU A 52 -8.79 3.61 -7.96
CA GLU A 52 -8.74 4.64 -6.91
C GLU A 52 -8.13 4.07 -5.61
N TRP A 53 -8.57 2.88 -5.19
CA TRP A 53 -8.00 2.20 -4.03
C TRP A 53 -6.49 1.95 -4.18
N LEU A 54 -6.04 1.48 -5.35
CA LEU A 54 -4.62 1.24 -5.65
C LEU A 54 -3.81 2.55 -5.62
N LEU A 55 -4.35 3.64 -6.16
CA LEU A 55 -3.72 4.96 -6.12
C LEU A 55 -3.57 5.47 -4.67
N LEU A 56 -4.62 5.34 -3.86
CA LEU A 56 -4.58 5.68 -2.44
C LEU A 56 -3.55 4.83 -1.68
N ARG A 57 -3.50 3.52 -1.94
CA ARG A 57 -2.54 2.61 -1.30
C ARG A 57 -1.09 2.92 -1.72
N ARG A 58 -0.87 3.25 -2.97
CA ARG A 58 0.43 3.70 -3.48
C ARG A 58 0.86 5.01 -2.82
N ASN A 59 -0.04 5.99 -2.69
CA ASN A 59 0.25 7.26 -2.02
C ASN A 59 0.59 7.06 -0.55
N TYR A 60 -0.09 6.14 0.14
CA TYR A 60 0.26 5.73 1.49
C TYR A 60 1.71 5.20 1.56
N CYS A 61 2.09 4.29 0.65
CA CYS A 61 3.47 3.79 0.60
C CYS A 61 4.49 4.92 0.39
N LEU A 62 4.20 5.88 -0.50
CA LEU A 62 5.08 7.03 -0.74
C LEU A 62 5.21 7.95 0.48
N ALA A 63 4.11 8.18 1.18
CA ALA A 63 4.11 8.96 2.42
C ALA A 63 5.00 8.32 3.49
N GLN A 64 5.01 6.99 3.58
CA GLN A 64 5.92 6.28 4.49
C GLN A 64 7.39 6.48 4.13
N ILE A 65 7.75 6.55 2.84
CA ILE A 65 9.13 6.83 2.40
C ILE A 65 9.56 8.24 2.82
N SER A 66 8.65 9.22 2.73
CA SER A 66 8.93 10.61 3.14
C SER A 66 8.92 10.83 4.65
N SER A 67 8.40 9.87 5.43
CA SER A 67 8.38 9.95 6.88
C SER A 67 9.77 9.61 7.44
N PRO A 68 10.46 10.54 8.14
CA PRO A 68 11.83 10.32 8.64
C PRO A 68 11.99 9.17 9.65
N GLY A 69 10.89 8.55 10.09
CA GLY A 69 10.89 7.44 11.04
C GLY A 69 10.64 6.04 10.44
N ALA A 70 10.44 5.92 9.13
CA ALA A 70 10.05 4.65 8.51
C ALA A 70 11.24 3.78 8.09
N SER A 71 12.46 4.32 8.09
CA SER A 71 13.68 3.52 8.09
C SER A 71 13.84 2.94 9.49
N LYS A 72 13.60 1.63 9.64
CA LYS A 72 14.14 0.91 10.79
C LYS A 72 15.64 1.19 10.80
N ALA A 73 16.07 2.04 11.72
CA ALA A 73 17.44 2.10 12.17
C ALA A 73 17.77 0.72 12.72
N GLY A 74 18.88 0.12 12.28
CA GLY A 74 19.33 -1.14 12.83
C GLY A 74 20.29 -1.89 11.90
N TYR A 75 21.57 -1.53 12.02
CA TYR A 75 22.79 -2.35 11.93
C TYR A 75 22.76 -3.66 11.15
#